data_AF-A0A074RIG5-F1
#
_entry.id   AF-A0A074RIG5-F1
#
_cell.length_a   1.000
_cell.length_b   1.000
_cell.length_c   1.000
_cell.angle_alpha   90.00
_cell.angle_beta   90.00
_cell.angle_gamma   90.00
#
_symmetry.space_group_name_H-M   'P 1'
#
loop_
_entity.id
_entity.type
_entity.pdbx_description
1 polymer ?
#
loop_
_entity_poly.entity_id
_entity_poly.type
_entity_poly.pdbx_seq_one_letter_code
_entity_poly.pdbx_strand_id
1 'polypeptide(L)'
;MSNEQQPLLESTQGSHENISPSVEGASSSALRQYEGDEQKRTPLPMKQITVLLLVLLSEPIAYSVIYPFIARLVNETGVTGGNESKIGYYAGMIESVFFLTESVFTLQYGRISDQIGRRPVLMFGLFGQALSIFLFGLSK
;
A
#
# COMPACT_ATOMS: atom_id res chain seq x y z
N MET A 1 58.40 -10.30 71.34
CA MET A 1 57.62 -9.30 72.09
C MET A 1 56.27 -9.24 71.37
N SER A 2 55.43 -10.26 71.49
CA SER A 2 54.56 -10.53 72.66
C SER A 2 53.69 -9.29 72.91
N ASN A 3 52.48 -9.30 72.35
CA ASN A 3 51.23 -9.66 73.04
C ASN A 3 50.67 -8.49 73.85
N GLU A 4 49.41 -8.15 73.58
CA GLU A 4 48.28 -8.06 74.53
C GLU A 4 47.22 -7.09 73.96
N GLN A 5 46.13 -7.64 73.40
CA GLN A 5 44.81 -7.80 74.04
C GLN A 5 44.03 -6.47 74.05
N GLN A 6 42.89 -6.37 73.37
CA GLN A 6 41.58 -6.87 73.83
C GLN A 6 40.49 -6.65 72.72
N PRO A 7 39.22 -7.16 72.82
CA PRO A 7 38.85 -8.53 72.46
C PRO A 7 37.45 -8.62 71.75
N LEU A 8 37.00 -9.85 71.47
CA LEU A 8 35.60 -10.33 71.51
C LEU A 8 34.47 -9.48 70.87
N LEU A 9 33.99 -9.89 69.69
CA LEU A 9 32.59 -10.29 69.50
C LEU A 9 32.51 -11.32 68.35
N GLU A 10 32.19 -12.54 68.74
CA GLU A 10 31.74 -13.63 67.89
C GLU A 10 30.25 -13.47 67.62
N SER A 11 29.86 -13.57 66.34
CA SER A 11 28.61 -14.11 65.78
C SER A 11 28.38 -13.48 64.40
N THR A 12 28.65 -14.22 63.33
CA THR A 12 27.61 -14.97 62.60
C THR A 12 26.77 -14.07 61.70
N GLN A 13 27.03 -14.24 60.40
CA GLN A 13 26.03 -14.29 59.33
C GLN A 13 25.78 -13.03 58.49
N GLY A 14 26.16 -13.17 57.22
CA GLY A 14 25.31 -12.76 56.10
C GLY A 14 25.64 -11.41 55.50
N SER A 15 26.55 -11.39 54.53
CA SER A 15 26.53 -10.43 53.43
C SER A 15 27.31 -11.03 52.26
N HIS A 16 26.70 -12.04 51.63
CA HIS A 16 26.92 -12.23 50.19
C HIS A 16 26.55 -10.91 49.54
N GLU A 17 27.54 -10.18 49.06
CA GLU A 17 27.35 -8.98 48.26
C GLU A 17 26.68 -9.43 46.95
N ASN A 18 25.37 -9.21 46.92
CA ASN A 18 24.46 -9.47 45.80
C ASN A 18 24.97 -8.74 44.55
N ILE A 19 25.63 -9.47 43.65
CA ILE A 19 25.75 -9.07 42.27
C ILE A 19 24.36 -9.26 41.63
N SER A 20 23.60 -8.17 41.63
CA SER A 20 22.59 -7.79 40.63
C SER A 20 21.45 -8.78 40.33
N PRO A 21 20.25 -8.58 40.91
CA PRO A 21 18.99 -9.10 40.36
C PRO A 21 18.40 -8.20 39.23
N SER A 22 19.17 -7.26 38.68
CA SER A 22 18.64 -6.20 37.80
C SER A 22 18.36 -6.62 36.35
N VAL A 23 18.81 -7.81 35.91
CA VAL A 23 18.64 -8.27 34.51
C VAL A 23 17.33 -9.04 34.29
N GLU A 24 16.84 -9.78 35.30
CA GLU A 24 15.57 -10.52 35.19
C GLU A 24 14.36 -9.59 35.14
N GLY A 25 14.33 -8.51 35.94
CA GLY A 25 13.23 -7.55 35.96
C GLY A 25 13.08 -6.75 34.66
N ALA A 26 14.18 -6.43 33.98
CA ALA A 26 14.19 -5.71 32.70
C ALA A 26 13.73 -6.59 31.53
N SER A 27 14.12 -7.87 31.54
CA SER A 27 13.70 -8.84 30.51
C SER A 27 12.23 -9.23 30.68
N SER A 28 11.74 -9.43 31.91
CA SER A 28 10.31 -9.71 32.17
C SER A 28 9.39 -8.54 31.86
N SER A 29 9.83 -7.29 32.05
CA SER A 29 9.05 -6.10 31.67
C SER A 29 9.07 -5.85 30.16
N ALA A 30 10.18 -6.13 29.48
CA ALA A 30 10.25 -6.12 28.02
C ALA A 30 9.35 -7.22 27.39
N LEU A 31 9.36 -8.44 27.92
CA LEU A 31 8.52 -9.54 27.42
C LEU A 31 7.03 -9.34 27.73
N ARG A 32 6.68 -8.74 28.87
CA ARG A 32 5.27 -8.35 29.14
C ARG A 32 4.77 -7.23 28.25
N GLN A 33 5.65 -6.37 27.75
CA GLN A 33 5.29 -5.33 26.80
C GLN A 33 5.05 -5.87 25.38
N TYR A 34 5.62 -7.05 25.06
CA TYR A 34 5.32 -7.79 23.82
C TYR A 34 4.04 -8.63 23.90
N GLU A 35 3.50 -8.89 25.10
CA GLU A 35 2.33 -9.75 25.31
C GLU A 35 0.98 -8.99 25.31
N GLY A 36 0.99 -7.68 25.04
CA GLY A 36 -0.14 -6.80 25.33
C GLY A 36 -0.66 -5.91 24.20
N ASP A 37 -0.21 -6.08 22.96
CA ASP A 37 -0.88 -5.43 21.82
C ASP A 37 -1.76 -6.46 21.13
N GLU A 38 -2.94 -6.71 21.71
CA GLU A 38 -4.04 -7.32 20.97
C GLU A 38 -4.26 -6.45 19.75
N GLN A 39 -3.67 -6.88 18.63
CA GLN A 39 -3.74 -6.25 17.33
C GLN A 39 -5.22 -6.01 17.02
N LYS A 40 -5.67 -4.79 17.30
CA LYS A 40 -7.05 -4.36 17.11
C LYS A 40 -7.31 -4.48 15.61
N ARG A 41 -7.95 -5.59 15.21
CA ARG A 41 -8.34 -5.85 13.82
C ARG A 41 -9.08 -4.61 13.35
N THR A 42 -8.44 -3.79 12.53
CA THR A 42 -9.09 -2.62 11.93
C THR A 42 -10.22 -3.19 11.07
N PRO A 43 -11.50 -2.98 11.44
CA PRO A 43 -12.58 -3.52 10.65
C PRO A 43 -12.52 -2.85 9.29
N LEU A 44 -12.13 -3.61 8.26
CA LEU A 44 -12.06 -3.13 6.89
C LEU A 44 -13.44 -2.55 6.55
N PRO A 45 -13.52 -1.30 6.05
CA PRO A 45 -14.80 -0.70 5.71
C PRO A 45 -15.34 -1.38 4.44
N MET A 46 -15.99 -2.54 4.65
CA MET A 46 -16.44 -3.45 3.59
C MET A 46 -17.31 -2.72 2.57
N LYS A 47 -18.20 -1.82 3.00
CA LYS A 47 -19.03 -1.01 2.10
C LYS A 47 -18.20 -0.15 1.14
N GLN A 48 -17.11 0.46 1.62
CA GLN A 48 -16.24 1.29 0.78
C GLN A 48 -15.42 0.44 -0.20
N ILE A 49 -14.95 -0.73 0.24
CA ILE A 49 -14.23 -1.66 -0.62
C ILE A 49 -15.17 -2.23 -1.68
N THR A 50 -16.40 -2.61 -1.33
CA THR A 50 -17.39 -3.10 -2.29
C THR A 50 -17.70 -2.06 -3.37
N VAL A 51 -17.93 -0.80 -3.00
CA VAL A 51 -18.18 0.27 -3.98
C VAL A 51 -16.95 0.47 -4.89
N LEU A 52 -15.75 0.51 -4.30
CA LEU A 52 -14.50 0.62 -5.07
C LEU A 52 -14.31 -0.56 -6.02
N LEU A 53 -14.64 -1.78 -5.57
CA LEU A 53 -14.51 -3.01 -6.33
C LEU A 53 -15.52 -3.08 -7.48
N LEU A 54 -16.75 -2.59 -7.28
CA LEU A 54 -17.74 -2.45 -8.35
C LEU A 54 -17.29 -1.43 -9.42
N VAL A 55 -16.71 -0.31 -9.01
CA VAL A 55 -16.16 0.69 -9.94
C VAL A 55 -14.97 0.12 -10.71
N LEU A 56 -14.02 -0.52 -10.01
CA LEU A 56 -12.87 -1.20 -10.62
C LEU A 56 -13.28 -2.35 -11.54
N LEU A 57 -14.40 -3.02 -11.27
CA LEU A 57 -14.92 -4.07 -12.15
C LEU A 57 -15.46 -3.48 -13.47
N SER A 58 -15.92 -2.22 -13.47
CA SER A 58 -16.45 -1.56 -14.66
C SER A 58 -15.37 -1.30 -15.73
N GLU A 59 -14.14 -1.00 -15.33
CA GLU A 59 -13.01 -0.74 -16.25
C GLU A 59 -12.67 -1.92 -17.17
N PRO A 60 -12.38 -3.14 -16.67
CA PRO A 60 -12.05 -4.27 -17.53
C PRO A 60 -13.24 -4.71 -18.38
N ILE A 61 -14.48 -4.52 -17.90
CA ILE A 61 -15.68 -4.77 -18.71
C ILE A 61 -15.71 -3.82 -19.91
N ALA A 62 -15.55 -2.51 -19.69
CA ALA A 62 -15.48 -1.55 -20.78
C ALA A 62 -14.31 -1.84 -21.74
N TYR A 63 -13.14 -2.22 -21.22
CA TYR A 63 -11.97 -2.56 -22.02
C TYR A 63 -12.23 -3.78 -22.91
N SER A 64 -12.88 -4.82 -22.38
CA SER A 64 -13.23 -6.01 -23.18
C SER A 64 -14.16 -5.69 -24.35
N VAL A 65 -15.03 -4.70 -24.21
CA VAL A 65 -15.94 -4.25 -25.26
C VAL A 65 -15.22 -3.35 -26.26
N ILE A 66 -14.31 -2.47 -25.82
CA ILE A 66 -13.60 -1.52 -26.71
C ILE A 66 -12.50 -2.19 -27.54
N TYR A 67 -11.86 -3.25 -27.02
CA TYR A 67 -10.75 -3.96 -27.65
C TYR A 67 -10.95 -4.26 -29.15
N PRO A 68 -12.08 -4.86 -29.61
CA PRO A 68 -12.32 -5.10 -31.04
C PRO A 68 -12.48 -3.81 -31.87
N PHE A 69 -12.86 -2.68 -31.27
CA PHE A 69 -12.96 -1.40 -31.96
C PHE A 69 -11.60 -0.77 -32.21
N ILE A 70 -10.61 -0.99 -31.34
CA ILE A 70 -9.23 -0.50 -31.55
C ILE A 70 -8.67 -1.05 -32.86
N ALA A 71 -8.85 -2.36 -33.10
CA ALA A 71 -8.42 -2.99 -34.35
C ALA A 71 -9.11 -2.36 -35.59
N ARG A 72 -10.39 -2.02 -35.47
CA ARG A 72 -11.14 -1.35 -36.53
C ARG A 72 -10.68 0.11 -36.75
N LEU A 73 -10.41 0.86 -35.69
CA LEU A 73 -9.92 2.25 -35.76
C LEU A 73 -8.53 2.34 -36.40
N VAL A 74 -7.67 1.36 -36.14
CA VAL A 74 -6.35 1.25 -36.80
C VAL A 74 -6.50 0.96 -38.30
N ASN A 75 -7.56 0.27 -38.71
CA ASN A 75 -7.86 0.04 -40.13
C ASN A 75 -8.42 1.32 -40.79
N GLU A 76 -9.35 2.01 -40.14
CA GLU A 76 -10.01 3.22 -40.66
C GLU A 76 -9.07 4.43 -40.76
N THR A 77 -8.04 4.50 -39.91
CA THR A 77 -6.99 5.55 -39.99
C THR A 77 -6.06 5.40 -41.19
N GLY A 78 -6.15 4.30 -41.97
CA GLY A 78 -5.43 4.13 -43.24
C GLY A 78 -3.92 3.96 -43.11
N VAL A 79 -3.37 3.97 -41.90
CA VAL A 79 -1.91 3.86 -41.60
C VAL A 79 -1.33 2.54 -42.12
N THR A 80 -2.16 1.50 -42.24
CA THR A 80 -1.78 0.18 -42.74
C THR A 80 -1.82 0.05 -44.26
N GLY A 81 -2.39 1.02 -44.99
CA GLY A 81 -2.45 1.01 -46.46
C GLY A 81 -3.13 -0.25 -47.03
N GLY A 82 -4.09 -0.85 -46.30
CA GLY A 82 -4.78 -2.09 -46.70
C GLY A 82 -4.04 -3.39 -46.33
N ASN A 83 -2.98 -3.33 -45.53
CA ASN A 83 -2.21 -4.49 -45.13
C ASN A 83 -2.64 -5.00 -43.74
N GLU A 84 -3.51 -6.01 -43.71
CA GLU A 84 -4.11 -6.62 -42.51
C GLU A 84 -3.05 -7.00 -41.45
N SER A 85 -1.88 -7.45 -41.90
CA SER A 85 -0.78 -7.92 -41.05
C SER A 85 -0.15 -6.82 -40.18
N LYS A 86 -0.29 -5.55 -40.57
CA LYS A 86 0.25 -4.41 -39.80
C LYS A 86 -0.72 -3.89 -38.74
N ILE A 87 -2.01 -4.26 -38.80
CA ILE A 87 -3.04 -3.77 -37.88
C ILE A 87 -2.68 -4.14 -36.44
N GLY A 88 -2.27 -5.39 -36.21
CA GLY A 88 -1.87 -5.85 -34.87
C GLY A 88 -0.64 -5.14 -34.31
N TYR A 89 0.32 -4.77 -35.17
CA TYR A 89 1.54 -4.04 -34.74
C TYR A 89 1.21 -2.62 -34.26
N TYR A 90 0.39 -1.89 -35.02
CA TYR A 90 -0.02 -0.53 -34.63
C TYR A 90 -0.98 -0.52 -33.45
N ALA A 91 -1.94 -1.46 -33.39
CA ALA A 91 -2.81 -1.63 -32.24
C ALA A 91 -2.00 -1.93 -30.96
N GLY A 92 -1.06 -2.87 -31.03
CA GLY A 92 -0.17 -3.18 -29.91
C GLY A 92 0.72 -2.00 -29.50
N MET A 93 1.19 -1.17 -30.45
CA MET A 93 1.96 0.03 -30.13
C MET A 93 1.11 1.07 -29.38
N ILE A 94 -0.14 1.29 -29.79
CA ILE A 94 -1.08 2.18 -29.10
C ILE A 94 -1.36 1.66 -27.68
N GLU A 95 -1.66 0.37 -27.54
CA GLU A 95 -1.88 -0.24 -26.22
C GLU A 95 -0.64 -0.18 -25.33
N SER A 96 0.56 -0.34 -25.89
CA SER A 96 1.81 -0.23 -25.14
C SER A 96 2.01 1.16 -24.54
N VAL A 97 1.78 2.21 -25.34
CA VAL A 97 1.88 3.61 -24.87
C VAL A 97 0.79 3.93 -23.86
N PHE A 98 -0.41 3.39 -24.04
CA PHE A 98 -1.51 3.50 -23.10
C PHE A 98 -1.14 2.91 -21.74
N PHE A 99 -0.73 1.64 -21.68
CA PHE A 99 -0.35 0.99 -20.43
C PHE A 99 0.90 1.61 -19.79
N LEU A 100 1.86 2.09 -20.58
CA LEU A 100 3.02 2.82 -20.05
C LEU A 100 2.59 4.09 -19.34
N THR A 101 1.72 4.89 -19.97
CA THR A 101 1.19 6.12 -19.39
C THR A 101 0.36 5.83 -18.15
N GLU A 102 -0.53 4.84 -18.23
CA GLU A 102 -1.37 4.39 -17.12
C GLU A 102 -0.52 3.90 -15.93
N SER A 103 0.56 3.17 -16.19
CA SER A 103 1.48 2.70 -15.13
C SER A 103 2.14 3.87 -14.41
N VAL A 104 2.65 4.85 -15.16
CA VAL A 104 3.28 6.05 -14.56
C VAL A 104 2.27 6.85 -13.75
N PHE A 105 1.08 7.09 -14.31
CA PHE A 105 0.00 7.80 -13.62
C PHE A 105 -0.45 7.07 -12.37
N THR A 106 -0.67 5.76 -12.45
CA THR A 106 -1.13 4.93 -11.32
C THR A 106 -0.11 4.95 -10.19
N LEU A 107 1.19 4.84 -10.48
CA LEU A 107 2.24 4.96 -9.46
C LEU A 107 2.27 6.36 -8.83
N GLN A 108 2.14 7.41 -9.64
CA GLN A 108 2.16 8.78 -9.16
C GLN A 108 0.94 9.08 -8.25
N TYR A 109 -0.26 8.71 -8.69
CA TYR A 109 -1.50 8.89 -7.94
C TYR A 109 -1.61 7.95 -6.74
N GLY A 110 -1.01 6.77 -6.79
CA GLY A 110 -0.88 5.87 -5.64
C GLY A 110 -0.10 6.51 -4.49
N ARG A 111 1.05 7.12 -4.78
CA ARG A 111 1.85 7.85 -3.78
C ARG A 111 1.12 9.07 -3.23
N ILE A 112 0.40 9.79 -4.09
CA ILE A 112 -0.42 10.95 -3.69
C ILE A 112 -1.61 10.51 -2.82
N SER A 113 -2.21 9.35 -3.12
CA SER A 113 -3.31 8.76 -2.36
C SER A 113 -2.93 8.46 -0.92
N ASP A 114 -1.70 7.96 -0.71
CA ASP A 114 -1.19 7.66 0.63
C ASP A 114 -1.00 8.91 1.50
N GLN A 115 -0.76 10.07 0.90
CA GLN A 115 -0.54 11.34 1.62
C GLN A 115 -1.84 12.13 1.87
N ILE A 116 -2.80 12.08 0.94
CA ILE A 116 -4.00 12.92 0.97
C ILE A 116 -5.18 12.24 1.70
N GLY A 117 -5.10 10.92 1.93
CA GLY A 117 -6.11 10.13 2.63
C GLY A 117 -7.18 9.53 1.72
N ARG A 118 -7.90 8.52 2.23
CA ARG A 118 -8.79 7.62 1.45
C ARG A 118 -10.08 8.25 0.90
N ARG A 119 -10.42 9.49 1.23
CA ARG A 119 -11.68 10.18 0.83
C ARG A 119 -11.51 11.11 -0.38
N PRO A 120 -10.47 11.97 -0.46
CA PRO A 120 -10.28 12.85 -1.61
C PRO A 120 -9.97 12.09 -2.91
N VAL A 121 -9.27 10.95 -2.85
CA VAL A 121 -8.90 10.18 -4.05
C VAL A 121 -10.13 9.68 -4.83
N LEU A 122 -11.14 9.19 -4.11
CA LEU A 122 -12.42 8.81 -4.71
C LEU A 122 -13.15 10.00 -5.32
N MET A 123 -13.13 11.16 -4.64
CA MET A 123 -13.79 12.38 -5.13
C MET A 123 -13.09 12.95 -6.37
N PHE A 124 -11.76 13.00 -6.39
CA PHE A 124 -10.99 13.45 -7.55
C PHE A 124 -11.13 12.52 -8.75
N GLY A 125 -11.12 11.20 -8.53
CA GLY A 125 -11.37 10.23 -9.60
C GLY A 125 -12.75 10.40 -10.22
N LEU A 126 -13.80 10.52 -9.40
CA LEU A 126 -15.17 10.72 -9.87
C LEU A 126 -15.35 12.08 -10.56
N PHE A 127 -14.74 13.13 -10.03
CA PHE A 127 -14.77 14.46 -10.61
C PHE A 127 -14.03 14.52 -11.95
N GLY A 128 -12.86 13.89 -12.05
CA GLY A 128 -12.10 13.76 -13.29
C GLY A 128 -12.87 12.98 -14.36
N GLN A 129 -13.49 11.87 -13.99
CA GLN A 129 -14.37 11.09 -14.87
C GLN A 129 -15.57 11.92 -15.35
N ALA A 130 -16.29 12.56 -14.43
CA ALA A 130 -17.43 13.41 -14.76
C ALA A 130 -17.03 14.57 -15.69
N LEU A 131 -15.89 15.22 -15.41
CA LEU A 131 -15.39 16.31 -16.22
C LEU A 131 -14.98 15.86 -17.62
N SER A 132 -14.28 14.72 -17.75
CA SER A 132 -13.91 14.16 -19.06
C SER A 132 -15.13 13.79 -19.90
N ILE A 133 -16.14 13.13 -19.32
CA ILE A 133 -17.39 12.80 -20.01
C ILE A 133 -18.13 14.08 -20.42
N PHE A 134 -18.17 15.08 -19.54
CA PHE A 134 -18.82 16.35 -19.80
C PHE A 134 -18.13 17.12 -20.94
N LEU A 135 -16.80 17.19 -20.94
CA LEU A 135 -16.01 17.82 -21.99
C LEU A 135 -16.12 17.07 -23.32
N PHE A 136 -16.14 15.74 -23.29
CA PHE A 136 -16.35 14.92 -24.49
C PHE A 136 -17.75 15.15 -25.09
N GLY A 137 -18.80 15.23 -24.26
CA GLY A 137 -20.16 15.55 -24.71
C GLY A 137 -20.34 16.98 -25.23
N LEU A 138 -19.47 17.91 -24.81
CA LEU A 138 -19.41 19.29 -25.31
C LEU A 138 -18.48 19.45 -26.52
N SER A 139 -17.64 18.46 -26.81
CA SER A 139 -16.82 18.42 -28.01
C SER A 139 -17.73 18.11 -29.20
N LYS A 140 -18.01 19.14 -29.98
CA LYS A 140 -18.77 19.05 -31.22
C LYS A 140 -18.03 18.24 -32.28
#